data_AF-A0AAD8B5B7-F1
#
_entry.id   AF-A0AAD8B5B7-F1
#
_cell.length_a   1.000
_cell.length_b   1.000
_cell.length_c   1.000
_cell.angle_alpha   90.00
_cell.angle_beta   90.00
_cell.angle_gamma   90.00
#
_symmetry.space_group_name_H-M   'P 1'
#
loop_
_entity.id
_entity.type
_entity.pdbx_description
1 polymer ?
#
loop_
_entity_poly.entity_id
_entity_poly.type
_entity_poly.pdbx_seq_one_letter_code
_entity_poly.pdbx_strand_id
1 'polypeptide(L)'
;TLCHAALTTTKFQFQGDLYLTIQPIDKNFSTQTSTLCAMKCAQETTCQAYQYDTEKKVCVLGSTVLSSTVQRFSSQKLYWAGQSSEPICNRDFYSIWTVQGVDNEITICLLFVSYPFYQYEAVYGCKGFNGTLVSVDTRHKVEILNLYEVEIWVGLEYDTVTQKHYWSYDGSPLDDTWKANIFGEPYKPDYCATFYMSKIYFKSCGLTLPSMCEPAKM
;
A
#
# COMPACT_ATOMS: atom_id res chain seq x y z
N THR A 1 14.51 23.30 -16.40
CA THR A 1 14.28 21.84 -16.40
C THR A 1 13.09 21.58 -15.51
N LEU A 2 11.97 21.13 -16.09
CA LEU A 2 10.69 20.95 -15.39
C LEU A 2 10.80 19.74 -14.43
N CYS A 3 10.86 20.01 -13.12
CA CYS A 3 10.66 19.00 -12.09
C CYS A 3 9.26 18.42 -12.26
N HIS A 4 9.16 17.18 -12.73
CA HIS A 4 7.95 16.40 -12.64
C HIS A 4 7.71 16.14 -11.15
N ALA A 5 6.70 16.81 -10.59
CA ALA A 5 6.23 16.54 -9.24
C ALA A 5 5.86 15.05 -9.15
N ALA A 6 6.60 14.30 -8.34
CA ALA A 6 6.29 12.92 -8.04
C ALA A 6 5.03 12.94 -7.16
N LEU A 7 3.87 12.65 -7.78
CA LEU A 7 2.62 12.43 -7.06
C LEU A 7 2.85 11.24 -6.11
N THR A 8 2.99 11.52 -4.82
CA THR A 8 2.81 10.51 -3.78
C THR A 8 1.38 9.99 -3.92
N THR A 9 1.23 8.73 -4.34
CA THR A 9 -0.09 8.10 -4.44
C THR A 9 -0.63 7.90 -3.03
N THR A 10 -1.38 8.87 -2.54
CA THR A 10 -2.23 8.71 -1.36
C THR A 10 -3.06 7.43 -1.54
N LYS A 11 -2.82 6.42 -0.70
CA LYS A 11 -3.50 5.11 -0.82
C LYS A 11 -4.92 5.26 -0.28
N PHE A 12 -5.88 5.46 -1.18
CA PHE A 12 -7.29 5.49 -0.81
C PHE A 12 -7.84 4.07 -0.64
N GLN A 13 -8.45 3.80 0.51
CA GLN A 13 -9.06 2.51 0.84
C GLN A 13 -10.57 2.58 0.63
N PHE A 14 -11.14 1.52 0.04
CA PHE A 14 -12.58 1.42 -0.15
C PHE A 14 -13.30 1.25 1.19
N GLN A 15 -14.35 2.02 1.41
CA GLN A 15 -15.22 1.94 2.58
C GLN A 15 -16.56 1.30 2.20
N GLY A 16 -16.73 0.05 2.64
CA GLY A 16 -17.91 -0.77 2.35
C GLY A 16 -19.15 -0.38 3.14
N ASP A 17 -19.02 0.38 4.23
CA ASP A 17 -20.15 0.85 5.02
C ASP A 17 -20.96 1.91 4.27
N LEU A 18 -22.19 1.56 3.90
CA LEU A 18 -23.11 2.41 3.15
C LEU A 18 -23.67 3.58 3.97
N TYR A 19 -23.48 3.61 5.29
CA TYR A 19 -23.84 4.72 6.17
C TYR A 19 -22.71 5.72 6.37
N LEU A 20 -21.55 5.54 5.72
CA LEU A 20 -20.53 6.57 5.65
C LEU A 20 -20.81 7.52 4.49
N THR A 21 -20.42 8.78 4.59
CA THR A 21 -20.44 9.76 3.51
C THR A 21 -19.17 10.61 3.57
N ILE A 22 -18.97 11.50 2.61
CA ILE A 22 -17.88 12.47 2.62
C ILE A 22 -18.37 13.86 2.99
N GLN A 23 -17.52 14.67 3.63
CA GLN A 23 -17.70 16.12 3.70
C GLN A 23 -17.19 16.72 2.37
N PRO A 24 -18.05 17.22 1.47
CA PRO A 24 -17.62 17.65 0.14
C PRO A 24 -16.72 18.91 0.19
N ILE A 25 -15.78 19.03 -0.76
CA ILE A 25 -14.92 20.22 -0.94
C ILE A 25 -15.39 21.04 -2.17
N ASP A 26 -16.68 20.99 -2.49
CA ASP A 26 -17.30 21.67 -3.65
C ASP A 26 -16.61 21.40 -5.01
N LYS A 27 -15.94 20.25 -5.12
CA LYS A 27 -15.30 19.77 -6.35
C LYS A 27 -15.90 18.43 -6.75
N ASN A 28 -16.57 18.43 -7.89
CA ASN A 28 -17.02 17.22 -8.57
C ASN A 28 -16.70 17.29 -10.06
N PHE A 29 -16.57 16.14 -10.69
CA PHE A 29 -16.29 16.04 -12.12
C PHE A 29 -16.69 14.67 -12.65
N SER A 30 -16.97 14.62 -13.96
CA SER A 30 -17.21 13.36 -14.64
C SER A 30 -15.87 12.65 -14.93
N THR A 31 -15.80 11.36 -14.64
CA THR A 31 -14.64 10.51 -14.89
C THR A 31 -15.04 9.05 -15.11
N GLN A 32 -14.34 8.36 -16.00
CA GLN A 32 -14.65 6.97 -16.37
C GLN A 32 -14.27 5.94 -15.29
N THR A 33 -13.33 6.29 -14.41
CA THR A 33 -12.77 5.36 -13.41
C THR A 33 -12.57 6.02 -12.05
N SER A 34 -12.64 5.20 -10.99
CA SER A 34 -12.29 5.62 -9.63
C SER A 34 -10.80 5.97 -9.49
N THR A 35 -9.92 5.38 -10.30
CA THR A 35 -8.48 5.69 -10.29
C THR A 35 -8.21 7.15 -10.64
N LEU A 36 -8.90 7.68 -11.67
CA LEU A 36 -8.79 9.09 -12.03
C LEU A 36 -9.35 10.01 -10.93
N CYS A 37 -10.38 9.54 -10.21
CA CYS A 37 -10.93 10.24 -9.05
C CYS A 37 -9.90 10.31 -7.91
N ALA A 38 -9.20 9.21 -7.63
CA ALA A 38 -8.09 9.17 -6.68
C ALA A 38 -6.94 10.11 -7.06
N MET A 39 -6.52 10.11 -8.32
CA MET A 39 -5.46 11.00 -8.81
C MET A 39 -5.82 12.48 -8.63
N LYS A 40 -7.07 12.85 -8.89
CA LYS A 40 -7.56 14.21 -8.70
C LYS A 40 -7.65 14.58 -7.23
N CYS A 41 -8.10 13.65 -6.37
CA CYS A 41 -8.07 13.87 -4.93
C CYS A 41 -6.62 14.06 -4.43
N ALA A 42 -5.67 13.27 -4.92
CA ALA A 42 -4.25 13.42 -4.55
C ALA A 42 -3.62 14.75 -5.03
N GLN A 43 -4.23 15.46 -5.99
CA GLN A 43 -3.79 16.79 -6.43
C GLN A 43 -4.37 17.93 -5.57
N GLU A 44 -5.32 17.62 -4.69
CA GLU A 44 -6.07 18.57 -3.88
C GLU A 44 -5.63 18.46 -2.42
N THR A 45 -4.99 19.50 -1.89
CA THR A 45 -4.37 19.48 -0.56
C THR A 45 -5.34 19.19 0.59
N THR A 46 -6.61 19.53 0.41
CA THR A 46 -7.67 19.31 1.40
C THR A 46 -8.40 17.99 1.22
N CYS A 47 -8.12 17.24 0.14
CA CYS A 47 -8.86 16.03 -0.19
C CYS A 47 -8.28 14.81 0.52
N GLN A 48 -9.09 14.23 1.41
CA GLN A 48 -8.75 12.99 2.12
C GLN A 48 -9.69 11.85 1.74
N ALA A 49 -10.82 12.14 1.09
CA ALA A 49 -11.79 11.14 0.67
C ALA A 49 -12.33 11.47 -0.71
N TYR A 50 -12.84 10.48 -1.42
CA TYR A 50 -13.65 10.71 -2.59
C TYR A 50 -14.79 9.69 -2.68
N GLN A 51 -15.90 10.13 -3.26
CA GLN A 51 -17.01 9.27 -3.62
C GLN A 51 -17.07 9.16 -5.14
N TYR A 52 -17.11 7.93 -5.65
CA TYR A 52 -17.24 7.63 -7.07
C TYR A 52 -18.55 6.91 -7.35
N ASP A 53 -19.43 7.54 -8.11
CA ASP A 53 -20.67 6.95 -8.61
C ASP A 53 -20.38 6.18 -9.91
N THR A 54 -20.43 4.85 -9.83
CA THR A 54 -20.06 3.98 -10.94
C THR A 54 -21.06 4.01 -12.10
N GLU A 55 -22.31 4.37 -11.84
CA GLU A 55 -23.38 4.43 -12.83
C GLU A 55 -23.34 5.77 -13.56
N LYS A 56 -23.26 6.87 -12.80
CA LYS A 56 -23.21 8.23 -13.36
C LYS A 56 -21.84 8.65 -13.87
N LYS A 57 -20.79 7.90 -13.52
CA LYS A 57 -19.39 8.24 -13.83
C LYS A 57 -19.01 9.60 -13.24
N VAL A 58 -19.46 9.88 -12.02
CA VAL A 58 -19.21 11.15 -11.31
C VAL A 58 -18.34 10.91 -10.09
N CYS A 59 -17.32 11.74 -9.94
CA CYS A 59 -16.45 11.81 -8.78
C CYS A 59 -16.81 13.04 -7.95
N VAL A 60 -16.90 12.88 -6.63
CA VAL A 60 -17.06 13.96 -5.65
C VAL A 60 -15.90 13.87 -4.68
N LEU A 61 -15.15 14.95 -4.52
CA LEU A 61 -14.02 15.04 -3.60
C LEU A 61 -14.49 15.50 -2.22
N GLY A 62 -13.84 14.98 -1.17
CA GLY A 62 -14.19 15.27 0.21
C GLY A 62 -12.98 15.39 1.13
N SER A 63 -13.14 16.18 2.19
CA SER A 63 -12.07 16.47 3.14
C SER A 63 -11.97 15.48 4.28
N THR A 64 -13.04 14.72 4.52
CA THR A 64 -13.10 13.68 5.54
C THR A 64 -14.26 12.74 5.25
N VAL A 65 -14.35 11.64 6.01
CA VAL A 65 -15.47 10.70 6.03
C VAL A 65 -16.28 10.93 7.31
N LEU A 66 -17.60 10.95 7.16
CA LEU A 66 -18.56 11.17 8.25
C LEU A 66 -19.61 10.07 8.27
N SER A 67 -20.21 9.81 9.44
CA SER A 67 -21.42 9.00 9.53
C SER A 67 -22.63 9.76 8.98
N SER A 68 -23.53 9.05 8.33
CA SER A 68 -24.75 9.55 7.70
C SER A 68 -25.93 8.71 8.15
N THR A 69 -27.07 9.37 8.37
CA THR A 69 -28.36 8.70 8.58
C THR A 69 -28.99 8.23 7.26
N VAL A 70 -28.50 8.74 6.13
CA VAL A 70 -28.94 8.37 4.79
C VAL A 70 -27.96 7.36 4.21
N GLN A 71 -28.49 6.21 3.81
CA GLN A 71 -27.73 5.17 3.14
C GLN A 71 -27.35 5.61 1.72
N ARG A 72 -26.06 5.47 1.36
CA ARG A 72 -25.59 5.67 -0.01
C ARG A 72 -26.13 4.60 -0.94
N PHE A 73 -26.26 4.93 -2.22
CA PHE A 73 -26.57 3.93 -3.23
C PHE A 73 -25.41 2.94 -3.40
N SER A 74 -25.70 1.68 -3.74
CA SER A 74 -24.67 0.66 -3.99
C SER A 74 -23.74 1.00 -5.16
N SER A 75 -24.20 1.85 -6.10
CA SER A 75 -23.40 2.41 -7.18
C SER A 75 -22.38 3.46 -6.70
N GLN A 76 -22.56 4.02 -5.50
CA GLN A 76 -21.66 5.01 -4.93
C GLN A 76 -20.61 4.32 -4.07
N LYS A 77 -19.37 4.32 -4.54
CA LYS A 77 -18.23 3.78 -3.82
C LYS A 77 -17.50 4.90 -3.11
N LEU A 78 -17.30 4.77 -1.81
CA LEU A 78 -16.54 5.73 -1.01
C LEU A 78 -15.13 5.19 -0.83
N TYR A 79 -14.17 6.07 -0.99
CA TYR A 79 -12.77 5.80 -0.78
C TYR A 79 -12.21 6.86 0.14
N TRP A 80 -11.42 6.43 1.10
CA TRP A 80 -10.81 7.31 2.09
C TRP A 80 -9.33 7.04 2.12
N ALA A 81 -8.53 8.08 1.93
CA ALA A 81 -7.19 8.10 2.44
C ALA A 81 -7.39 8.11 3.94
N GLY A 82 -7.39 6.92 4.55
CA GLY A 82 -7.40 6.83 5.99
C GLY A 82 -6.44 7.88 6.53
N GLN A 83 -6.77 8.51 7.66
CA GLN A 83 -5.69 8.74 8.59
C GLN A 83 -5.04 7.37 8.69
N SER A 84 -3.86 7.19 8.09
CA SER A 84 -3.01 6.09 8.50
C SER A 84 -3.00 6.30 10.00
N SER A 85 -3.71 5.46 10.75
CA SER A 85 -3.33 5.26 12.13
C SER A 85 -1.84 5.05 12.00
N GLU A 86 -1.05 6.00 12.49
CA GLU A 86 0.39 5.85 12.44
C GLU A 86 0.62 4.44 12.96
N PRO A 87 1.27 3.56 12.16
CA PRO A 87 1.44 2.18 12.59
C PRO A 87 1.93 2.25 14.03
N ILE A 88 1.20 1.61 14.96
CA ILE A 88 1.57 1.65 16.37
C ILE A 88 2.92 0.96 16.44
N CYS A 89 3.95 1.79 16.36
CA CYS A 89 5.31 1.36 16.22
C CYS A 89 5.72 0.96 17.63
N ASN A 90 5.61 -0.33 17.94
CA ASN A 90 6.22 -0.82 19.16
C ASN A 90 7.74 -0.64 19.00
N ARG A 91 8.26 0.42 19.61
CA ARG A 91 9.67 0.83 19.52
C ARG A 91 10.63 -0.19 20.10
N ASP A 92 10.12 -1.19 20.83
CA ASP A 92 10.95 -2.26 21.40
C ASP A 92 11.59 -3.13 20.30
N PHE A 93 10.98 -3.19 19.11
CA PHE A 93 11.48 -4.02 18.00
C PHE A 93 11.56 -3.29 16.65
N TYR A 94 10.69 -2.31 16.40
CA TYR A 94 10.63 -1.65 15.09
C TYR A 94 11.44 -0.36 15.07
N SER A 95 12.22 -0.19 13.99
CA SER A 95 12.84 1.08 13.64
C SER A 95 11.83 1.98 12.96
N ILE A 96 11.79 3.24 13.41
CA ILE A 96 10.98 4.30 12.80
C ILE A 96 11.82 4.99 11.74
N TRP A 97 11.30 5.02 10.51
CA TRP A 97 11.87 5.74 9.39
C TRP A 97 10.95 6.91 9.04
N THR A 98 11.46 8.13 9.13
CA THR A 98 10.74 9.32 8.67
C THR A 98 11.33 9.74 7.34
N VAL A 99 10.51 9.75 6.30
CA VAL A 99 10.89 10.23 4.97
C VAL A 99 10.11 11.50 4.69
N GLN A 100 10.80 12.55 4.22
CA GLN A 100 10.12 13.77 3.79
C GLN A 100 9.36 13.49 2.49
N GLY A 101 8.03 13.44 2.59
CA GLY A 101 7.15 13.50 1.42
C GLY A 101 7.04 14.94 0.92
N VAL A 102 6.46 15.11 -0.28
CA VAL A 102 6.30 16.42 -0.93
C VAL A 102 5.45 17.38 -0.08
N ASP A 103 4.47 16.85 0.66
CA ASP A 103 3.53 17.66 1.45
C ASP A 103 3.44 17.26 2.94
N ASN A 104 4.02 16.11 3.35
CA ASN A 104 3.97 15.61 4.73
C ASN A 104 5.17 14.71 5.05
N GLU A 105 5.51 14.61 6.34
CA GLU A 105 6.41 13.56 6.82
C GLU A 105 5.68 12.21 6.83
N ILE A 106 6.27 11.21 6.18
CA ILE A 106 5.74 9.85 6.15
C ILE A 106 6.58 9.01 7.10
N THR A 107 5.91 8.47 8.11
CA THR A 107 6.51 7.58 9.11
C THR A 107 6.26 6.13 8.72
N ILE A 108 7.33 5.35 8.55
CA ILE A 108 7.31 3.93 8.19
C ILE A 108 7.98 3.13 9.30
N CYS A 109 7.33 2.06 9.74
CA CYS A 109 7.81 1.17 10.79
C CYS A 109 8.33 -0.12 10.17
N LEU A 110 9.62 -0.40 10.33
CA LEU A 110 10.25 -1.61 9.80
C LEU A 110 11.16 -2.27 10.82
N LEU A 111 11.15 -3.61 10.85
CA LEU A 111 12.09 -4.42 11.61
C LEU A 111 12.92 -5.24 10.62
N PHE A 112 14.23 -4.99 10.58
CA PHE A 112 15.15 -5.80 9.80
C PHE A 112 15.60 -7.00 10.63
N VAL A 113 15.35 -8.20 10.11
CA VAL A 113 15.77 -9.46 10.71
C VAL A 113 16.94 -9.99 9.89
N SER A 114 18.16 -9.77 10.40
CA SER A 114 19.40 -10.11 9.70
C SER A 114 19.68 -11.61 9.61
N TYR A 115 19.05 -12.42 10.46
CA TYR A 115 19.22 -13.87 10.44
C TYR A 115 18.54 -14.47 9.20
N PRO A 116 19.24 -15.31 8.41
CA PRO A 116 18.67 -15.88 7.19
C PRO A 116 17.70 -17.01 7.52
N PHE A 117 16.49 -16.91 6.98
CA PHE A 117 15.39 -17.85 7.20
C PHE A 117 14.87 -18.41 5.88
N TYR A 118 14.31 -19.62 5.90
CA TYR A 118 13.41 -20.03 4.82
C TYR A 118 12.20 -19.07 4.78
N GLN A 119 11.55 -18.91 3.63
CA GLN A 119 10.48 -17.92 3.52
C GLN A 119 9.36 -18.15 4.54
N TYR A 120 8.96 -19.42 4.76
CA TYR A 120 7.92 -19.73 5.74
C TYR A 120 8.33 -19.35 7.16
N GLU A 121 9.60 -19.54 7.53
CA GLU A 121 10.14 -19.16 8.84
C GLU A 121 10.21 -17.65 8.99
N ALA A 122 10.56 -16.93 7.92
CA ALA A 122 10.55 -15.47 7.92
C ALA A 122 9.14 -14.92 8.16
N VAL A 123 8.11 -15.52 7.57
CA VAL A 123 6.70 -15.20 7.84
C VAL A 123 6.36 -15.44 9.31
N TYR A 124 6.70 -16.61 9.86
CA TYR A 124 6.47 -16.91 11.29
C TYR A 124 7.24 -15.96 12.22
N GLY A 125 8.48 -15.61 11.86
CA GLY A 125 9.32 -14.67 12.58
C GLY A 125 8.66 -13.30 12.68
N CYS A 126 8.21 -12.73 11.55
CA CYS A 126 7.50 -11.45 11.56
C CYS A 126 6.20 -11.51 12.38
N LYS A 127 5.44 -12.62 12.31
CA LYS A 127 4.24 -12.82 13.14
C LYS A 127 4.57 -12.84 14.63
N GLY A 128 5.72 -13.41 15.02
CA GLY A 128 6.22 -13.38 16.39
C GLY A 128 6.45 -11.97 16.94
N PHE A 129 6.69 -10.99 16.07
CA PHE A 129 6.81 -9.57 16.41
C PHE A 129 5.51 -8.77 16.19
N ASN A 130 4.36 -9.45 16.14
CA ASN A 130 3.06 -8.85 15.82
C ASN A 130 3.06 -8.12 14.47
N GLY A 131 3.74 -8.71 13.49
CA GLY A 131 3.92 -8.17 12.15
C GLY A 131 3.74 -9.18 11.04
N THR A 132 4.10 -8.74 9.85
CA THR A 132 4.09 -9.50 8.59
C THR A 132 5.31 -9.11 7.77
N LEU A 133 5.63 -9.87 6.72
CA LEU A 133 6.68 -9.46 5.79
C LEU A 133 6.30 -8.14 5.13
N VAL A 134 7.30 -7.28 4.93
CA VAL A 134 7.09 -5.94 4.38
C VAL A 134 6.47 -5.99 2.98
N SER A 135 5.45 -5.18 2.76
CA SER A 135 4.92 -4.87 1.45
C SER A 135 5.76 -3.78 0.79
N VAL A 136 6.08 -3.94 -0.49
CA VAL A 136 6.81 -2.94 -1.27
C VAL A 136 5.79 -2.18 -2.10
N ASP A 137 4.86 -1.50 -1.45
CA ASP A 137 3.67 -0.90 -2.07
C ASP A 137 3.74 0.63 -2.21
N THR A 138 4.85 1.23 -1.80
CA THR A 138 5.12 2.66 -1.94
C THR A 138 6.57 2.91 -2.33
N ARG A 139 6.81 4.05 -2.98
CA ARG A 139 8.17 4.49 -3.34
C ARG A 139 9.07 4.69 -2.12
N HIS A 140 8.56 5.25 -1.03
CA HIS A 140 9.34 5.47 0.19
C HIS A 140 9.85 4.15 0.79
N LYS A 141 9.05 3.09 0.75
CA LYS A 141 9.52 1.76 1.15
C LYS A 141 10.62 1.25 0.23
N VAL A 142 10.51 1.43 -1.09
CA VAL A 142 11.61 1.08 -2.03
C VAL A 142 12.89 1.81 -1.65
N GLU A 143 12.81 3.11 -1.37
CA GLU A 143 13.96 3.94 -0.97
C GLU A 143 14.60 3.45 0.34
N ILE A 144 13.81 3.13 1.37
CA ILE A 144 14.33 2.60 2.64
C ILE A 144 14.94 1.21 2.45
N LEU A 145 14.26 0.32 1.73
CA LEU A 145 14.75 -1.05 1.52
C LEU A 145 16.05 -1.09 0.72
N ASN A 146 16.26 -0.14 -0.20
CA ASN A 146 17.52 -0.01 -0.94
C ASN A 146 18.73 0.37 -0.07
N LEU A 147 18.51 0.91 1.14
CA LEU A 147 19.60 1.15 2.10
C LEU A 147 20.22 -0.15 2.58
N TYR A 148 19.46 -1.25 2.52
CA TYR A 148 19.91 -2.59 2.80
C TYR A 148 20.42 -3.19 1.50
N GLU A 149 21.73 -3.16 1.29
CA GLU A 149 22.42 -3.73 0.10
C GLU A 149 22.42 -5.27 0.10
N VAL A 150 21.33 -5.88 0.57
CA VAL A 150 21.13 -7.33 0.71
C VAL A 150 19.77 -7.74 0.16
N GLU A 151 19.70 -8.93 -0.44
CA GLU A 151 18.44 -9.50 -0.89
C GLU A 151 17.64 -10.02 0.30
N ILE A 152 16.36 -9.62 0.41
CA ILE A 152 15.49 -9.91 1.55
C ILE A 152 14.17 -10.55 1.13
N TRP A 153 13.56 -11.33 2.02
CA TRP A 153 12.17 -11.74 1.87
C TRP A 153 11.20 -10.56 2.03
N VAL A 154 10.17 -10.50 1.16
CA VAL A 154 9.09 -9.52 1.21
C VAL A 154 7.72 -10.20 1.11
N GLY A 155 6.68 -9.49 1.55
CA GLY A 155 5.33 -10.03 1.76
C GLY A 155 4.47 -10.06 0.52
N LEU A 156 5.00 -10.41 -0.65
CA LEU A 156 4.19 -10.56 -1.87
C LEU A 156 3.83 -12.04 -2.06
N GLU A 157 2.54 -12.33 -2.07
CA GLU A 157 1.99 -13.67 -2.22
C GLU A 157 1.25 -13.82 -3.55
N TYR A 158 1.06 -15.06 -4.01
CA TYR A 158 0.34 -15.39 -5.24
C TYR A 158 -0.87 -16.29 -4.95
N ASP A 159 -2.05 -15.81 -5.31
CA ASP A 159 -3.27 -16.61 -5.27
C ASP A 159 -3.39 -17.42 -6.57
N THR A 160 -3.26 -18.74 -6.46
CA THR A 160 -3.36 -19.67 -7.60
C THR A 160 -4.77 -19.81 -8.16
N VAL A 161 -5.81 -19.47 -7.39
CA VAL A 161 -7.21 -19.50 -7.84
C VAL A 161 -7.51 -18.27 -8.68
N THR A 162 -7.18 -17.08 -8.17
CA THR A 162 -7.46 -15.82 -8.89
C THR A 162 -6.35 -15.42 -9.87
N GLN A 163 -5.20 -16.10 -9.83
CA GLN A 163 -3.99 -15.80 -10.61
C GLN A 163 -3.51 -14.36 -10.40
N LYS A 164 -3.57 -13.88 -9.14
CA LYS A 164 -3.22 -12.50 -8.76
C LYS A 164 -2.24 -12.46 -7.61
N HIS A 165 -1.40 -11.43 -7.63
CA HIS A 165 -0.51 -11.14 -6.51
C HIS A 165 -1.21 -10.23 -5.49
N TYR A 166 -0.95 -10.45 -4.21
CA TYR A 166 -1.44 -9.61 -3.13
C TYR A 166 -0.38 -9.46 -2.04
N TRP A 167 -0.47 -8.36 -1.29
CA TRP A 167 0.42 -8.11 -0.16
C TRP A 167 -0.07 -8.82 1.10
N SER A 168 0.79 -9.58 1.76
CA SER A 168 0.54 -10.24 3.04
C SER A 168 0.23 -9.27 4.18
N TYR A 169 0.52 -7.98 3.98
CA TYR A 169 0.28 -6.93 4.96
C TYR A 169 -1.19 -6.55 5.10
N ASP A 170 -1.88 -6.34 3.98
CA ASP A 170 -3.26 -5.85 4.00
C ASP A 170 -4.18 -6.56 3.00
N GLY A 171 -3.71 -7.64 2.37
CA GLY A 171 -4.42 -8.38 1.35
C GLY A 171 -4.68 -7.57 0.07
N SER A 172 -4.13 -6.36 -0.05
CA SER A 172 -4.38 -5.54 -1.23
C SER A 172 -3.72 -6.18 -2.46
N PRO A 173 -4.43 -6.20 -3.61
CA PRO A 173 -3.85 -6.71 -4.83
C PRO A 173 -2.67 -5.84 -5.26
N LEU A 174 -1.67 -6.46 -5.89
CA LEU A 174 -0.59 -5.73 -6.52
C LEU A 174 -1.15 -4.87 -7.67
N ASP A 175 -0.82 -3.58 -7.65
CA ASP A 175 -1.20 -2.65 -8.72
C ASP A 175 -0.43 -2.98 -10.02
N ASP A 176 -1.13 -3.11 -11.14
CA ASP A 176 -0.53 -3.48 -12.43
C ASP A 176 0.48 -2.45 -12.96
N THR A 177 0.27 -1.16 -12.66
CA THR A 177 1.24 -0.11 -13.01
C THR A 177 2.49 -0.19 -12.13
N TRP A 178 2.33 -0.59 -10.88
CA TRP A 178 3.44 -0.84 -9.97
C TRP A 178 4.24 -2.08 -10.37
N LYS A 179 3.55 -3.16 -10.76
CA LYS A 179 4.13 -4.42 -11.26
C LYS A 179 5.13 -4.20 -12.40
N ALA A 180 4.75 -3.40 -13.40
CA ALA A 180 5.59 -3.11 -14.55
C ALA A 180 6.93 -2.42 -14.19
N ASN A 181 6.98 -1.72 -13.06
CA ASN A 181 8.14 -0.94 -12.65
C ASN A 181 9.04 -1.66 -11.67
N ILE A 182 8.49 -2.55 -10.84
CA ILE A 182 9.26 -3.16 -9.75
C ILE A 182 9.68 -4.60 -10.04
N PHE A 183 9.10 -5.32 -10.99
CA PHE A 183 9.48 -6.72 -11.21
C PHE A 183 10.84 -6.82 -11.92
N GLY A 184 11.68 -7.71 -11.42
CA GLY A 184 12.88 -8.20 -12.07
C GLY A 184 12.60 -9.48 -12.84
N GLU A 185 13.40 -9.76 -13.87
CA GLU A 185 13.33 -10.98 -14.65
C GLU A 185 14.18 -12.10 -14.02
N PRO A 186 13.79 -13.39 -14.12
CA PRO A 186 12.55 -13.90 -14.72
C PRO A 186 11.35 -13.89 -13.75
N TYR A 187 10.16 -13.58 -14.27
CA TYR A 187 8.91 -13.71 -13.53
C TYR A 187 8.52 -15.19 -13.32
N LYS A 188 8.35 -15.60 -12.06
CA LYS A 188 7.92 -16.96 -11.66
C LYS A 188 6.88 -16.87 -10.53
N PRO A 189 5.58 -16.97 -10.81
CA PRO A 189 4.54 -16.74 -9.80
C PRO A 189 4.48 -17.83 -8.70
N ASP A 190 4.97 -19.04 -8.97
CA ASP A 190 4.99 -20.15 -7.99
C ASP A 190 6.17 -20.06 -7.00
N TYR A 191 6.94 -18.98 -7.07
CA TYR A 191 8.15 -18.76 -6.28
C TYR A 191 7.89 -17.67 -5.23
N CYS A 192 8.73 -17.61 -4.20
CA CYS A 192 8.62 -16.63 -3.14
C CYS A 192 9.25 -15.31 -3.56
N ALA A 193 8.61 -14.20 -3.18
CA ALA A 193 9.05 -12.87 -3.55
C ALA A 193 10.17 -12.35 -2.65
N THR A 194 11.18 -11.78 -3.28
CA THR A 194 12.34 -11.15 -2.65
C THR A 194 12.48 -9.72 -3.16
N PHE A 195 13.11 -8.85 -2.39
CA PHE A 195 13.48 -7.51 -2.85
C PHE A 195 14.98 -7.33 -2.86
N TYR A 196 15.51 -6.82 -3.97
CA TYR A 196 16.92 -6.50 -4.14
C TYR A 196 17.08 -5.42 -5.23
N MET A 197 18.00 -4.47 -5.05
CA MET A 197 18.30 -3.41 -6.03
C MET A 197 17.05 -2.75 -6.66
N SER A 198 16.10 -2.30 -5.83
CA SER A 198 14.83 -1.67 -6.24
C SER A 198 13.87 -2.55 -7.03
N LYS A 199 14.10 -3.87 -7.05
CA LYS A 199 13.31 -4.82 -7.82
C LYS A 199 12.82 -5.97 -6.94
N ILE A 200 11.67 -6.50 -7.32
CA ILE A 200 11.11 -7.74 -6.80
C ILE A 200 11.53 -8.88 -7.70
N TYR A 201 12.19 -9.88 -7.12
CA TYR A 201 12.55 -11.11 -7.80
C TYR A 201 11.79 -12.29 -7.20
N PHE A 202 11.63 -13.33 -8.00
CA PHE A 202 10.97 -14.56 -7.60
C PHE A 202 12.00 -15.68 -7.44
N LYS A 203 12.16 -16.17 -6.21
CA LYS A 203 13.18 -17.16 -5.82
C LYS A 203 12.54 -18.42 -5.24
N SER A 204 13.28 -19.52 -5.28
CA SER A 204 12.83 -20.75 -4.61
C SER A 204 12.59 -20.46 -3.13
N CYS A 205 11.42 -20.83 -2.63
CA CYS A 205 11.05 -20.65 -1.22
C CYS A 205 11.96 -21.43 -0.25
N GLY A 206 12.73 -22.40 -0.76
CA GLY A 206 13.72 -23.17 -0.01
C GLY A 206 15.11 -22.50 0.10
N LEU A 207 15.27 -21.26 -0.35
CA LEU A 207 16.47 -20.47 -0.03
C LEU A 207 16.37 -19.90 1.38
N THR A 208 17.51 -19.57 1.98
CA THR A 208 17.58 -18.84 3.24
C THR A 208 18.04 -17.41 2.96
N LEU A 209 17.26 -16.42 3.40
CA LEU A 209 17.54 -14.99 3.22
C LEU A 209 17.12 -14.22 4.48
N PRO A 210 17.75 -13.07 4.77
CA PRO A 210 17.22 -12.14 5.76
C PRO A 210 15.82 -11.67 5.38
N SER A 211 15.11 -11.05 6.31
CA SER A 211 13.76 -10.55 6.08
C SER A 211 13.55 -9.15 6.63
N MET A 212 12.53 -8.48 6.09
CA MET A 212 12.05 -7.21 6.63
C MET A 212 10.59 -7.37 7.01
N CYS A 213 10.27 -6.99 8.24
CA CYS A 213 8.92 -7.03 8.78
C CYS A 213 8.31 -5.63 8.87
N GLU A 214 7.00 -5.53 8.70
CA GLU A 214 6.21 -4.36 9.09
C GLU A 214 5.16 -4.76 10.15
N PRO A 215 4.74 -3.85 11.05
CA PRO A 215 3.71 -4.13 12.05
C PRO A 215 2.40 -4.53 11.38
N ALA A 216 1.63 -5.44 11.95
CA ALA A 216 0.32 -5.79 11.39
C ALA A 216 -0.66 -4.60 11.51
N LYS A 217 -1.55 -4.43 10.53
CA LYS A 217 -2.69 -3.51 10.70
C LYS A 217 -3.61 -4.07 11.79
N MET A 218 -3.86 -3.28 12.83
CA MET A 218 -4.90 -3.55 13.82
C MET A 218 -6.29 -3.26 13.23
#